data_AF-A0A1G3ANA0-F1
#
_entry.id   AF-A0A1G3ANA0-F1
#
_cell.length_a   1.000
_cell.length_b   1.000
_cell.length_c   1.000
_cell.angle_alpha   90.00
_cell.angle_beta   90.00
_cell.angle_gamma   90.00
#
_symmetry.space_group_name_H-M   'P 1'
#
loop_
_entity.id
_entity.type
_entity.pdbx_description
1 polymer ?
#
loop_
_entity_poly.entity_id
_entity_poly.type
_entity_poly.pdbx_seq_one_letter_code
_entity_poly.pdbx_strand_id
1 'polypeptide(L)'
;MSLALDRARLGPKEVGHVNAHGLSTVADDQIEARAIHACLPNVPVTAPKSCFGNLGAAGGAVEMAASVLSFAHGVVPPTLNYRRPDPKCPVRVVHGEPMPSPLGTALLVNWTGIGQAAAVVLGGPD
;
A
#
# COMPACT_ATOMS: atom_id res chain seq x y z
N MET A 1 -11.65 1.65 0.07
CA MET A 1 -10.83 1.26 1.23
C MET A 1 -11.71 0.89 2.42
N SER A 2 -12.46 1.84 3.01
CA SER A 2 -13.33 1.58 4.17
C SER A 2 -14.24 0.36 3.97
N LEU A 3 -14.95 0.26 2.83
CA LEU A 3 -15.79 -0.91 2.53
C LEU A 3 -15.04 -2.25 2.56
N ALA A 4 -13.77 -2.30 2.15
CA ALA A 4 -12.98 -3.52 2.19
C ALA A 4 -12.58 -3.88 3.62
N LEU A 5 -12.18 -2.87 4.42
CA LEU A 5 -11.88 -3.04 5.85
C LEU A 5 -13.12 -3.47 6.65
N ASP A 6 -14.27 -2.84 6.38
CA ASP A 6 -15.54 -3.17 7.03
C ASP A 6 -15.97 -4.61 6.73
N ARG A 7 -15.83 -5.05 5.47
CA ARG A 7 -16.10 -6.44 5.06
C ARG A 7 -15.16 -7.44 5.72
N ALA A 8 -13.90 -7.06 5.88
CA ALA A 8 -12.90 -7.85 6.58
C ALA A 8 -13.03 -7.79 8.12
N ARG A 9 -13.86 -6.87 8.64
CA ARG A 9 -14.00 -6.57 10.08
C ARG A 9 -12.67 -6.18 10.74
N LEU A 10 -11.86 -5.40 10.03
CA LEU A 10 -10.56 -4.94 10.53
C LEU A 10 -10.57 -3.45 10.81
N GLY A 11 -10.07 -3.07 11.98
CA GLY A 11 -9.74 -1.70 12.33
C GLY A 11 -8.34 -1.29 11.85
N PRO A 12 -8.03 0.02 11.89
CA PRO A 12 -6.73 0.53 11.44
C PRO A 12 -5.50 -0.08 12.14
N LYS A 13 -5.64 -0.53 13.38
CA LYS A 13 -4.54 -1.13 14.17
C LYS A 13 -4.21 -2.57 13.75
N GLU A 14 -5.09 -3.20 12.99
CA GLU A 14 -4.96 -4.59 12.56
C GLU A 14 -4.36 -4.69 11.14
N VAL A 15 -4.16 -3.55 10.47
CA VAL A 15 -3.53 -3.48 9.15
C VAL A 15 -2.02 -3.30 9.31
N GLY A 16 -1.24 -4.29 8.86
CA GLY A 16 0.22 -4.26 8.89
C GLY A 16 0.83 -3.23 7.93
N HIS A 17 0.31 -3.16 6.70
CA HIS A 17 0.69 -2.12 5.74
C HIS A 17 -0.39 -1.85 4.69
N VAL A 18 -0.27 -0.69 4.05
CA VAL A 18 -0.93 -0.39 2.77
C VAL A 18 0.07 -0.61 1.65
N ASN A 19 -0.34 -1.37 0.65
CA ASN A 19 0.32 -1.44 -0.64
C ASN A 19 -0.41 -0.45 -1.57
N ALA A 20 0.20 0.71 -1.78
CA ALA A 20 -0.36 1.80 -2.56
C ALA A 20 -0.26 1.51 -4.07
N HIS A 21 -1.18 2.07 -4.86
CA HIS A 21 -1.07 2.03 -6.31
C HIS A 21 0.22 2.75 -6.76
N GLY A 22 0.55 3.90 -6.17
CA GLY A 22 1.84 4.57 -6.31
C GLY A 22 2.30 4.70 -7.76
N LEU A 23 1.53 5.44 -8.57
CA LEU A 23 1.78 5.55 -10.01
C LEU A 23 3.01 6.42 -10.33
N SER A 24 3.53 7.15 -9.35
CA SER A 24 4.62 8.12 -9.50
C SER A 24 4.23 9.36 -10.31
N THR A 25 2.94 9.62 -10.47
CA THR A 25 2.38 10.86 -11.03
C THR A 25 1.99 11.79 -9.88
N VAL A 26 2.38 13.07 -10.00
CA VAL A 26 2.26 14.03 -8.88
C VAL A 26 0.81 14.17 -8.39
N ALA A 27 -0.14 14.36 -9.31
CA ALA A 27 -1.53 14.57 -8.94
C ALA A 27 -2.15 13.33 -8.29
N ASP A 28 -1.87 12.15 -8.84
CA ASP A 28 -2.53 10.93 -8.43
C ASP A 28 -1.96 10.39 -7.11
N ASP A 29 -0.64 10.42 -6.93
CA ASP A 29 -0.02 10.03 -5.65
C ASP A 29 -0.50 10.93 -4.51
N GLN A 30 -0.70 12.22 -4.77
CA GLN A 30 -1.26 13.15 -3.78
C GLN A 30 -2.73 12.84 -3.43
N ILE A 31 -3.55 12.47 -4.42
CA ILE A 31 -4.94 12.06 -4.21
C ILE A 31 -4.99 10.75 -3.40
N GLU A 32 -4.21 9.77 -3.83
CA GLU A 32 -4.13 8.46 -3.17
C GLU A 32 -3.63 8.60 -1.73
N ALA A 33 -2.56 9.35 -1.49
CA ALA A 33 -2.02 9.56 -0.16
C ALA A 33 -3.03 10.21 0.79
N ARG A 34 -3.79 11.23 0.33
CA ARG A 34 -4.85 11.83 1.14
C ARG A 34 -5.98 10.83 1.43
N ALA A 35 -6.36 10.01 0.45
CA ALA A 35 -7.39 8.99 0.62
C ALA A 35 -6.94 7.91 1.62
N ILE A 36 -5.69 7.46 1.53
CA ILE A 36 -5.10 6.51 2.49
C ILE A 36 -5.04 7.16 3.87
N HIS A 37 -4.56 8.40 3.99
CA HIS A 37 -4.47 9.10 5.26
C HIS A 37 -5.82 9.26 5.96
N ALA A 38 -6.88 9.59 5.20
CA ALA A 38 -8.23 9.71 5.74
C ALA A 38 -8.79 8.38 6.28
N CYS A 39 -8.32 7.24 5.76
CA CYS A 39 -8.79 5.92 6.14
C CYS A 39 -7.89 5.24 7.20
N LEU A 40 -6.56 5.42 7.08
CA LEU A 40 -5.50 4.69 7.79
C LEU A 40 -4.28 5.62 8.05
N PRO A 41 -4.41 6.69 8.86
CA PRO A 41 -3.43 7.79 8.93
C PRO A 41 -2.01 7.39 9.39
N ASN A 42 -1.88 6.32 10.18
CA ASN A 42 -0.61 5.90 10.79
C ASN A 42 -0.08 4.56 10.25
N VAL A 43 -0.82 3.93 9.32
CA VAL A 43 -0.42 2.63 8.78
C VAL A 43 0.77 2.82 7.82
N PRO A 44 1.82 1.98 7.91
CA PRO A 44 2.93 2.01 6.97
C PRO A 44 2.45 1.84 5.52
N VAL A 45 3.05 2.57 4.59
CA VAL A 45 2.71 2.52 3.15
C VAL A 45 3.93 2.13 2.34
N THR A 46 3.78 1.18 1.43
CA THR A 46 4.79 0.83 0.43
C THR A 46 4.22 0.95 -0.98
N ALA A 47 5.04 1.34 -1.94
CA ALA A 47 4.69 1.43 -3.36
C ALA A 47 5.63 0.53 -4.19
N PRO A 48 5.26 -0.74 -4.43
CA PRO A 48 6.14 -1.71 -5.09
C PRO A 48 6.51 -1.38 -6.53
N LYS A 49 5.72 -0.55 -7.24
CA LYS A 49 6.06 -0.03 -8.57
C LYS A 49 7.40 0.71 -8.59
N SER A 50 7.89 1.19 -7.45
CA SER A 50 9.24 1.76 -7.32
C SER A 50 10.36 0.76 -7.63
N CYS A 51 10.11 -0.55 -7.54
CA CYS A 51 11.08 -1.60 -7.83
C CYS A 51 11.02 -2.09 -9.29
N PHE A 52 9.81 -2.30 -9.82
CA PHE A 52 9.60 -2.99 -11.11
C PHE A 52 8.79 -2.19 -12.13
N GLY A 53 8.44 -0.94 -11.83
CA GLY A 53 7.63 -0.08 -12.69
C GLY A 53 6.14 -0.46 -12.72
N ASN A 54 5.40 0.18 -13.63
CA ASN A 54 3.99 -0.11 -13.82
C ASN A 54 3.80 -1.26 -14.84
N LEU A 55 3.35 -2.42 -14.34
CA LEU A 55 3.11 -3.62 -15.14
C LEU A 55 1.70 -3.67 -15.77
N GLY A 56 0.97 -2.55 -15.76
CA GLY A 56 -0.39 -2.47 -16.31
C GLY A 56 -1.35 -3.43 -15.62
N ALA A 57 -2.10 -4.21 -16.39
CA ALA A 57 -3.10 -5.15 -15.87
C ALA A 57 -2.49 -6.24 -14.95
N ALA A 58 -1.20 -6.55 -15.08
CA ALA A 58 -0.52 -7.52 -14.22
C ALA A 58 -0.08 -6.93 -12.87
N GLY A 59 -0.05 -5.59 -12.74
CA GLY A 59 0.49 -4.89 -11.57
C GLY A 59 -0.13 -5.36 -10.26
N GLY A 60 -1.46 -5.42 -10.20
CA GLY A 60 -2.15 -5.84 -8.98
C GLY A 60 -1.80 -7.24 -8.49
N ALA A 61 -1.53 -8.19 -9.39
CA ALA A 61 -1.14 -9.56 -9.01
C ALA A 61 0.30 -9.62 -8.48
N VAL A 62 1.23 -8.90 -9.13
CA VAL A 62 2.64 -8.83 -8.70
C VAL A 62 2.76 -8.10 -7.36
N GLU A 63 2.02 -7.02 -7.18
CA GLU A 63 1.93 -6.28 -5.92
C GLU A 63 1.33 -7.13 -4.80
N MET A 64 0.31 -7.95 -5.13
CA MET A 64 -0.25 -8.91 -4.19
C MET A 64 0.76 -9.94 -3.72
N ALA A 65 1.54 -10.50 -4.65
CA ALA A 65 2.64 -11.41 -4.30
C ALA A 65 3.66 -10.74 -3.38
N ALA A 66 4.01 -9.47 -3.62
CA ALA A 66 4.91 -8.71 -2.74
C ALA A 66 4.35 -8.56 -1.31
N SER A 67 3.05 -8.29 -1.15
CA SER A 67 2.41 -8.24 0.16
C SER A 67 2.36 -9.60 0.86
N VAL A 68 2.11 -10.70 0.14
CA VAL A 68 2.15 -12.06 0.72
C VAL A 68 3.56 -12.42 1.18
N LEU A 69 4.58 -12.11 0.37
CA LEU A 69 5.99 -12.30 0.74
C LEU A 69 6.40 -11.43 1.93
N SER A 70 5.82 -10.24 2.07
CA SER A 70 6.03 -9.38 3.24
C SER A 70 5.61 -10.08 4.53
N PHE A 71 4.53 -10.85 4.51
CA PHE A 71 4.09 -11.64 5.66
C PHE A 71 5.05 -12.78 5.96
N ALA A 72 5.47 -13.53 4.93
CA ALA A 72 6.41 -14.64 5.08
C ALA A 72 7.78 -14.21 5.63
N HIS A 73 8.23 -13.01 5.28
CA HIS A 73 9.50 -12.45 5.74
C HIS A 73 9.38 -11.53 6.97
N GLY A 74 8.16 -11.26 7.46
CA GLY A 74 7.92 -10.39 8.61
C GLY A 74 8.40 -8.95 8.42
N VAL A 75 8.42 -8.45 7.18
CA VAL A 75 8.91 -7.11 6.84
C VAL A 75 8.05 -6.46 5.75
N VAL A 76 7.91 -5.14 5.81
CA VAL A 76 7.35 -4.32 4.74
C VAL A 76 8.49 -3.78 3.88
N PRO A 77 8.51 -4.02 2.55
CA PRO A 77 9.58 -3.56 1.70
C PRO A 77 9.57 -2.03 1.56
N PRO A 78 10.74 -1.39 1.43
CA PRO A 78 10.82 0.04 1.23
C PRO A 78 10.37 0.45 -0.17
N THR A 79 9.74 1.62 -0.26
CA THR A 79 9.54 2.35 -1.51
C THR A 79 10.90 2.90 -1.97
N LEU A 80 11.40 2.41 -3.10
CA LEU A 80 12.66 2.88 -3.66
C LEU A 80 12.54 4.31 -4.16
N ASN A 81 13.69 4.98 -4.28
CA ASN A 81 13.81 6.36 -4.79
C ASN A 81 13.09 7.44 -3.95
N TYR A 82 12.58 7.10 -2.77
CA TYR A 82 12.01 8.07 -1.84
C TYR A 82 13.10 8.93 -1.17
N ARG A 83 13.41 10.07 -1.79
CA ARG A 83 14.49 10.98 -1.33
C ARG A 83 13.99 12.22 -0.61
N ARG A 84 12.88 12.80 -1.09
CA ARG A 84 12.33 14.05 -0.56
C ARG A 84 10.83 13.85 -0.31
N PRO A 85 10.39 13.83 0.96
CA PRO A 85 8.97 13.77 1.29
C PRO A 85 8.20 14.92 0.65
N ASP A 86 7.04 14.62 0.05
CA ASP A 86 6.08 15.63 -0.40
C ASP A 86 5.07 15.90 0.74
N PRO A 87 4.98 17.12 1.28
CA PRO A 87 3.98 17.48 2.28
C PRO A 87 2.53 17.25 1.84
N LYS A 88 2.26 17.18 0.53
CA LYS A 88 0.94 16.88 -0.04
C LYS A 88 0.61 15.38 -0.07
N CYS A 89 1.54 14.52 0.32
CA CYS A 89 1.37 13.09 0.47
C CYS A 89 1.50 12.68 1.96
N PRO A 90 0.45 12.89 2.79
CA PRO A 90 0.52 12.74 4.24
C PRO A 90 0.45 11.28 4.71
N VAL A 91 1.27 10.40 4.15
CA VAL A 91 1.31 8.97 4.49
C VAL A 91 2.68 8.56 5.01
N ARG A 92 2.70 7.55 5.88
CA ARG A 92 3.93 6.99 6.44
C ARG A 92 4.57 6.04 5.44
N VAL A 93 5.30 6.57 4.47
CA VAL A 93 6.02 5.78 3.48
C VAL A 93 7.15 5.00 4.15
N VAL A 94 7.23 3.69 3.90
CA VAL A 94 8.40 2.87 4.26
C VAL A 94 9.50 3.16 3.25
N HIS A 95 10.70 3.53 3.71
CA HIS A 95 11.82 3.93 2.84
C HIS A 95 13.17 3.64 3.51
N GLY A 96 14.24 3.60 2.70
CA GLY A 96 15.58 3.26 3.16
C GLY A 96 15.71 1.75 3.37
N GLU A 97 15.38 1.28 4.57
CA GLU A 97 15.45 -0.13 4.95
C GLU A 97 14.05 -0.77 5.05
N PRO A 98 13.93 -2.09 4.86
CA PRO A 98 12.70 -2.81 5.16
C PRO A 98 12.26 -2.58 6.61
N MET A 99 10.97 -2.34 6.82
CA MET A 99 10.41 -2.13 8.16
C MET A 99 9.91 -3.46 8.72
N PRO A 100 10.36 -3.92 9.90
CA PRO A 100 9.77 -5.08 10.55
C PRO A 100 8.26 -4.92 10.76
N SER A 101 7.49 -5.96 10.44
CA SER A 101 6.04 -5.99 10.67
C SER A 101 5.62 -7.40 11.10
N PRO A 102 5.15 -7.57 12.34
CA PRO A 102 4.63 -8.85 12.81
C PRO A 102 3.21 -9.14 12.30
N LEU A 103 2.55 -8.16 11.68
CA LEU A 103 1.17 -8.27 11.22
C LEU A 103 1.12 -8.87 9.81
N GLY A 104 0.42 -9.99 9.69
CA GLY A 104 0.15 -10.67 8.42
C GLY A 104 -0.98 -10.05 7.61
N THR A 105 -1.30 -8.77 7.79
CA THR A 105 -2.48 -8.13 7.17
C THR A 105 -2.06 -6.96 6.31
N ALA A 106 -2.62 -6.85 5.11
CA ALA A 106 -2.37 -5.71 4.23
C ALA A 106 -3.64 -5.24 3.53
N LEU A 107 -3.72 -3.92 3.29
CA LEU A 107 -4.69 -3.33 2.38
C LEU A 107 -3.99 -2.96 1.07
N LEU A 108 -4.46 -3.52 -0.04
CA LEU A 108 -3.92 -3.25 -1.38
C LEU A 108 -4.91 -2.37 -2.11
N VAL A 109 -4.42 -1.31 -2.73
CA VAL A 109 -5.26 -0.38 -3.51
C VAL A 109 -4.72 -0.22 -4.91
N ASN A 110 -5.63 -0.23 -5.88
CA ASN A 110 -5.32 -0.05 -7.29
C ASN A 110 -6.44 0.76 -7.94
N TRP A 111 -6.09 1.60 -8.91
CA TRP A 111 -7.07 2.40 -9.66
C TRP A 111 -6.60 2.63 -11.09
N THR A 112 -7.50 3.12 -11.95
CA THR A 112 -7.22 3.41 -13.36
C THR A 112 -7.69 4.82 -13.72
N GLY A 113 -7.09 5.42 -14.76
CA GLY A 113 -7.47 6.75 -15.24
C GLY A 113 -8.90 6.87 -15.80
N ILE A 114 -9.62 5.74 -15.95
CA ILE A 114 -11.04 5.70 -16.33
C ILE A 114 -11.99 5.59 -15.12
N GLY A 115 -11.46 5.74 -13.90
CA GLY A 115 -12.25 5.84 -12.68
C GLY A 115 -12.57 4.51 -12.00
N GLN A 116 -11.97 3.40 -12.44
CA GLN A 116 -12.09 2.14 -11.69
C GLN A 116 -11.15 2.18 -10.48
N ALA A 117 -11.64 1.73 -9.32
CA ALA A 117 -10.84 1.60 -8.11
C ALA A 117 -11.16 0.29 -7.40
N ALA A 118 -10.13 -0.42 -6.97
CA ALA A 118 -10.21 -1.67 -6.24
C ALA A 118 -9.44 -1.56 -4.92
N ALA A 119 -9.99 -2.18 -3.87
CA ALA A 119 -9.33 -2.32 -2.58
C ALA A 119 -9.49 -3.77 -2.12
N VAL A 120 -8.39 -4.42 -1.76
CA VAL A 120 -8.35 -5.82 -1.32
C VAL A 120 -7.67 -5.89 0.03
N VAL A 121 -8.28 -6.59 0.98
CA VAL A 121 -7.63 -6.96 2.24
C VAL A 121 -7.03 -8.35 2.05
N LEU A 122 -5.75 -8.50 2.39
CA LEU A 122 -5.11 -9.81 2.59
C LEU A 122 -4.91 -10.05 4.08
N GLY A 123 -5.16 -11.28 4.50
CA GLY A 123 -4.73 -11.81 5.80
C GLY A 123 -3.85 -13.03 5.58
N GLY A 124 -2.74 -13.11 6.32
CA GLY A 124 -1.89 -14.29 6.40
C GLY A 124 -2.62 -15.44 7.10
N PRO A 125 -2.14 -16.68 6.92
CA PRO A 125 -2.67 -17.80 7.69
C PRO A 125 -2.47 -17.57 9.19
N ASP A 126 -3.48 -17.95 9.98
CA ASP A 126 -3.42 -18.01 11.44
C ASP A 126 -2.27 -18.90 11.94
#